data_AF-N1PFE6-F1
#
_entry.id   AF-N1PFE6-F1
#
_cell.length_a   1.000
_cell.length_b   1.000
_cell.length_c   1.000
_cell.angle_alpha   90.00
_cell.angle_beta   90.00
_cell.angle_gamma   90.00
#
_symmetry.space_group_name_H-M   'P 1'
#
loop_
_entity.id
_entity.type
_entity.pdbx_description
1 polymer ?
#
loop_
_entity_poly.entity_id
_entity_poly.type
_entity_poly.pdbx_seq_one_letter_code
_entity_poly.pdbx_strand_id
1 'polypeptide(L)'
;MGSWQNWRWLPSLITSSQYLGCLPATLGELDVVDWVPIDSAAKIVGDFTHTAAVRLQEGGENSMVYHAVDPNVIARDTLLPSIQPHLGIYAVVSSHEWVELLAESNERGSPENPASKLVPFCRSLVDSEMQVPLDTERSREA
;
A
#
# COMPACT_ATOMS: atom_id res chain seq x y z
N MET A 1 -18.53 1.64 -1.31
CA MET A 1 -17.39 0.87 -0.77
C MET A 1 -16.35 0.81 -1.85
N GLY A 2 -15.17 1.38 -1.60
CA GLY A 2 -14.06 1.31 -2.54
C GLY A 2 -13.65 -0.12 -2.85
N SER A 3 -13.76 -0.53 -4.11
CA SER A 3 -13.09 -1.73 -4.59
C SER A 3 -11.68 -1.38 -5.02
N TRP A 4 -10.71 -2.21 -4.63
CA TRP A 4 -9.38 -2.11 -5.23
C TRP A 4 -9.47 -2.53 -6.69
N GLN A 5 -8.79 -1.80 -7.57
CA GLN A 5 -8.66 -2.23 -8.95
C GLN A 5 -7.77 -3.48 -9.00
N ASN A 6 -8.27 -4.56 -9.59
CA ASN A 6 -7.62 -5.88 -9.59
C ASN A 6 -6.21 -5.88 -10.22
N TRP A 7 -5.87 -4.88 -11.04
CA TRP A 7 -4.55 -4.74 -11.67
C TRP A 7 -3.51 -4.01 -10.82
N ARG A 8 -3.91 -3.45 -9.68
CA ARG A 8 -3.00 -2.79 -8.77
C ARG A 8 -2.15 -3.83 -8.05
N TRP A 9 -1.04 -3.37 -7.47
CA TRP A 9 0.04 -4.24 -7.00
C TRP A 9 -0.37 -5.21 -5.88
N LEU A 10 -1.16 -4.80 -4.87
CA LEU A 10 -1.50 -5.64 -3.70
C LEU A 10 -2.41 -6.85 -4.01
N PRO A 11 -3.59 -6.75 -4.67
CA PRO A 11 -4.36 -7.91 -5.08
C PRO A 11 -3.59 -8.76 -6.06
N SER A 12 -2.81 -8.14 -6.96
CA SER A 12 -1.94 -8.93 -7.86
C SER A 12 -0.98 -9.79 -7.05
N LEU A 13 -0.35 -9.20 -6.01
CA LEU A 13 0.55 -9.91 -5.11
C LEU A 13 -0.16 -10.99 -4.30
N ILE A 14 -1.35 -10.71 -3.76
CA ILE A 14 -2.14 -11.69 -3.00
C ILE A 14 -2.50 -12.88 -3.89
N THR A 15 -3.03 -12.63 -5.09
CA THR A 15 -3.41 -13.69 -6.04
C THR A 15 -2.19 -14.49 -6.48
N SER A 16 -1.08 -13.84 -6.83
CA SER A 16 0.17 -14.55 -7.17
C SER A 16 0.75 -15.32 -5.98
N SER A 17 0.61 -14.84 -4.75
CA SER A 17 1.03 -15.58 -3.56
C SER A 17 0.20 -16.84 -3.35
N GLN A 18 -1.11 -16.79 -3.63
CA GLN A 18 -1.97 -17.97 -3.64
C GLN A 18 -1.54 -18.98 -4.71
N TYR A 19 -1.18 -18.50 -5.90
CA TYR A 19 -0.66 -19.34 -6.97
C TYR A 19 0.68 -20.00 -6.62
N LEU A 20 1.61 -19.24 -6.03
CA LEU A 20 2.92 -19.74 -5.61
C LEU A 20 2.87 -20.59 -4.33
N GLY A 21 1.78 -20.51 -3.56
CA GLY A 21 1.61 -21.22 -2.29
C GLY A 21 2.48 -20.69 -1.15
N CYS A 22 3.06 -19.50 -1.29
CA CYS A 22 3.88 -18.86 -0.26
C CYS A 22 3.73 -17.33 -0.28
N LEU A 23 3.95 -16.72 0.88
CA LEU A 23 3.96 -15.27 1.08
C LEU A 23 5.40 -14.76 1.23
N PRO A 24 5.71 -13.52 0.78
CA PRO A 24 6.98 -12.90 1.12
C PRO A 24 7.00 -12.54 2.62
N ALA A 25 8.17 -12.66 3.26
CA ALA A 25 8.35 -12.34 4.67
C ALA A 25 8.11 -10.86 4.99
N THR A 26 8.30 -9.99 4.01
CA THR A 26 8.06 -8.55 4.08
C THR A 26 7.58 -8.06 2.70
N LEU A 27 6.73 -7.04 2.64
CA LEU A 27 6.40 -6.32 1.39
C LEU A 27 7.41 -5.21 1.07
N GLY A 28 8.54 -5.15 1.77
CA GLY A 28 9.53 -4.08 1.67
C GLY A 28 8.96 -2.77 2.19
N GLU A 29 9.13 -1.68 1.45
CA GLU A 29 8.61 -0.35 1.81
C GLU A 29 7.09 -0.31 2.06
N LEU A 30 6.35 -1.27 1.53
CA LEU A 30 4.89 -1.33 1.62
C LEU A 30 4.37 -2.09 2.85
N ASP A 31 5.27 -2.57 3.72
CA ASP A 31 4.90 -3.05 5.07
C ASP A 31 4.50 -1.91 6.01
N VAL A 32 4.77 -0.66 5.62
CA VAL A 32 4.17 0.51 6.29
C VAL A 32 2.73 0.64 5.78
N VAL A 33 1.78 0.19 6.60
CA VAL A 33 0.34 0.32 6.32
C VAL A 33 -0.13 1.69 6.80
N ASP A 34 0.10 2.72 5.98
CA ASP A 34 -0.44 4.08 6.15
C ASP A 34 -1.71 4.32 5.29
N TRP A 35 -2.33 3.22 4.86
CA TRP A 35 -3.32 3.21 3.79
C TRP A 35 -4.60 3.93 4.19
N VAL A 36 -4.95 4.97 3.46
CA VAL A 36 -6.24 5.67 3.62
C VAL A 36 -7.29 5.06 2.70
N PRO A 37 -8.44 4.57 3.22
CA PRO A 37 -9.54 4.13 2.38
C PRO A 37 -9.99 5.25 1.42
N ILE A 38 -10.30 4.91 0.17
CA ILE A 38 -10.65 5.92 -0.86
C ILE A 38 -11.82 6.82 -0.45
N ASP A 39 -12.81 6.28 0.26
CA ASP A 39 -13.95 7.05 0.77
C ASP A 39 -13.50 8.12 1.79
N SER A 40 -12.49 7.79 2.60
CA SER A 40 -11.88 8.73 3.56
C SER A 40 -11.01 9.77 2.83
N ALA A 41 -10.23 9.35 1.84
CA ALA A 41 -9.43 10.27 1.03
C ALA A 41 -10.32 11.29 0.29
N ALA A 42 -11.45 10.85 -0.27
CA ALA A 42 -12.41 11.74 -0.92
C ALA A 42 -13.00 12.77 0.04
N LYS A 43 -13.32 12.34 1.27
CA LYS A 43 -13.80 13.25 2.32
C LYS A 43 -12.74 14.27 2.72
N ILE A 44 -11.50 13.84 2.92
CA ILE A 44 -10.36 14.71 3.26
C ILE A 44 -10.17 15.79 2.19
N VAL A 45 -10.19 15.42 0.90
CA VAL A 45 -10.11 16.38 -0.21
C VAL A 45 -11.29 17.36 -0.18
N GLY A 46 -12.52 16.87 0.05
CA GLY A 46 -13.70 17.71 0.21
C GLY A 46 -13.53 18.76 1.31
N ASP A 47 -13.10 18.34 2.49
CA ASP A 47 -12.89 19.21 3.65
C ASP A 47 -11.80 20.27 3.38
N PHE A 48 -10.71 19.89 2.70
CA PHE A 48 -9.66 20.85 2.29
C PHE A 48 -10.15 21.87 1.28
N THR A 49 -10.92 21.45 0.27
CA THR A 49 -11.45 22.39 -0.72
C THR A 49 -12.43 23.37 -0.10
N HIS A 50 -13.25 22.94 0.85
CA HIS A 50 -14.15 23.82 1.59
C HIS A 50 -13.37 24.83 2.44
N THR A 51 -12.38 24.36 3.20
CA THR A 51 -11.52 25.21 4.05
C THR A 51 -10.75 26.24 3.22
N ALA A 52 -10.21 25.83 2.07
CA ALA A 52 -9.52 26.72 1.15
C ALA A 52 -10.46 27.81 0.59
N ALA A 53 -11.69 27.43 0.22
CA ALA A 53 -12.68 28.38 -0.28
C ALA A 53 -13.05 29.45 0.76
N VAL A 54 -13.25 29.06 2.03
CA VAL A 54 -13.52 30.01 3.13
C VAL A 54 -12.35 30.98 3.30
N ARG A 55 -11.11 30.48 3.35
CA ARG A 55 -9.92 31.33 3.56
C ARG A 55 -9.63 32.28 2.41
N LEU A 56 -9.92 31.88 1.17
CA LEU A 56 -9.81 32.77 0.01
C LEU A 56 -10.80 33.94 0.12
N GLN A 57 -12.00 33.72 0.66
CA GLN A 57 -12.96 34.80 0.92
C GLN A 57 -12.49 35.73 2.06
N GLU A 58 -11.73 35.22 3.03
CA GLU A 58 -11.15 35.98 4.14
C GLU A 58 -9.83 36.70 3.76
N GLY A 59 -9.37 36.58 2.51
CA GLY A 59 -8.17 37.27 2.00
C GLY A 59 -6.84 36.61 2.36
N GLY A 60 -6.83 35.33 2.72
CA GLY A 60 -5.59 34.58 3.02
C GLY A 60 -4.85 34.11 1.77
N GLU A 61 -3.58 34.50 1.60
CA GLU A 61 -2.71 34.16 0.46
C GLU A 61 -1.67 33.06 0.75
N ASN A 62 -2.04 31.97 1.43
CA ASN A 62 -1.08 30.88 1.69
C ASN A 62 -1.51 29.58 1.01
N SER A 63 -0.69 29.10 0.06
CA SER A 63 -0.75 27.71 -0.41
C SER A 63 -0.44 26.77 0.74
N MET A 64 -1.34 25.84 1.02
CA MET A 64 -1.20 24.85 2.09
C MET A 64 -0.95 23.48 1.48
N VAL A 65 0.01 22.76 2.04
CA VAL A 65 0.29 21.36 1.69
C VAL A 65 -0.20 20.50 2.84
N TYR A 66 -0.98 19.48 2.51
CA TYR A 66 -1.54 18.53 3.48
C TYR A 66 -1.14 17.11 3.10
N HIS A 67 -0.76 16.31 4.09
CA HIS A 67 -0.49 14.88 3.94
C HIS A 67 -1.76 14.11 4.26
N ALA A 68 -2.38 13.49 3.24
CA ALA A 68 -3.55 12.64 3.42
C ALA A 68 -3.12 11.19 3.69
N VAL A 69 -2.55 10.95 4.87
CA VAL A 69 -2.07 9.64 5.34
C VAL A 69 -2.80 9.24 6.62
N ASP A 70 -2.87 7.94 6.93
CA ASP A 70 -3.40 7.50 8.23
C ASP A 70 -2.42 7.90 9.35
N PRO A 71 -2.81 8.76 10.32
CA PRO A 71 -1.93 9.16 11.41
C PRO A 71 -1.69 8.03 12.44
N ASN A 72 -2.48 6.95 12.36
CA ASN A 72 -2.30 5.75 13.17
C ASN A 72 -1.49 4.74 12.36
N VAL A 73 -0.17 4.90 12.38
CA VAL A 73 0.73 3.87 11.86
C VAL A 73 0.53 2.61 12.70
N ILE A 74 -0.24 1.65 12.21
CA ILE A 74 -0.39 0.35 12.85
C ILE A 74 0.98 -0.34 12.80
N ALA A 75 1.39 -0.90 13.93
CA ALA A 75 2.67 -1.59 14.03
C ALA A 75 2.76 -2.72 12.98
N ARG A 76 3.88 -2.69 12.25
CA ARG A 76 4.27 -3.54 11.11
C ARG A 76 4.00 -5.04 11.27
N ASP A 77 3.98 -5.53 12.49
CA ASP A 77 4.05 -6.96 12.81
C ASP A 77 2.69 -7.68 12.70
N THR A 78 1.59 -6.95 12.44
CA THR A 78 0.24 -7.53 12.46
C THR A 78 -0.31 -7.91 11.09
N LEU A 79 0.22 -7.39 9.97
CA LEU A 79 -0.41 -7.58 8.67
C LEU A 79 -0.32 -9.03 8.19
N LEU A 80 0.90 -9.59 8.13
CA LEU A 80 1.13 -10.98 7.69
C LEU A 80 0.33 -11.99 8.53
N PRO A 81 0.42 -11.99 9.87
CA PRO A 81 -0.39 -12.88 10.71
C PRO A 81 -1.91 -12.70 10.52
N SER A 82 -2.36 -11.50 10.16
CA SER A 82 -3.79 -11.25 9.92
C SER A 82 -4.27 -11.79 8.58
N ILE A 83 -3.44 -11.78 7.53
CA ILE A 83 -3.85 -12.24 6.19
C ILE A 83 -3.70 -13.75 5.97
N GLN A 84 -2.75 -14.41 6.66
CA GLN A 84 -2.49 -15.85 6.51
C GLN A 84 -3.75 -16.72 6.68
N PRO A 85 -4.59 -16.52 7.72
CA PRO A 85 -5.81 -17.30 7.89
C PRO A 85 -6.83 -17.09 6.77
N HIS A 86 -6.90 -15.88 6.22
CA HIS A 86 -7.83 -15.55 5.13
C HIS A 86 -7.38 -16.11 3.78
N LEU A 87 -6.07 -16.26 3.58
CA LEU A 87 -5.50 -16.79 2.33
C LEU A 87 -5.28 -18.31 2.38
N GLY A 88 -5.22 -18.91 3.56
CA GLY A 88 -4.88 -20.33 3.74
C GLY A 88 -3.40 -20.66 3.43
N ILE A 89 -2.54 -19.64 3.40
CA ILE A 89 -1.12 -19.76 3.09
C ILE A 89 -0.33 -19.50 4.38
N TYR A 90 0.49 -20.46 4.79
CA TYR A 90 1.34 -20.34 5.98
C TYR A 90 2.83 -20.42 5.65
N ALA A 91 3.19 -20.85 4.44
CA ALA A 91 4.57 -20.83 3.98
C ALA A 91 5.00 -19.38 3.75
N VAL A 92 6.11 -19.00 4.37
CA VAL A 92 6.72 -17.68 4.24
C VAL A 92 8.15 -17.86 3.78
N VAL A 93 8.53 -17.15 2.72
CA VAL A 93 9.88 -17.16 2.12
C VAL A 93 10.48 -15.76 2.19
N SER A 94 11.79 -15.62 1.95
CA SER A 94 12.36 -14.26 1.86
C SER A 94 11.74 -13.47 0.72
N SER A 95 11.66 -12.14 0.84
CA SER A 95 11.04 -11.31 -0.20
C SER A 95 11.77 -11.41 -1.54
N HIS A 96 13.11 -11.54 -1.52
CA HIS A 96 13.89 -11.82 -2.73
C HIS A 96 13.55 -13.18 -3.34
N GLU A 97 13.47 -14.23 -2.52
CA GLU A 97 13.10 -15.57 -2.99
C GLU A 97 11.70 -15.60 -3.58
N TRP A 98 10.73 -14.91 -2.97
CA TRP A 98 9.39 -14.78 -3.51
C TRP A 98 9.38 -14.13 -4.90
N VAL A 99 10.19 -13.09 -5.09
CA VAL A 99 10.33 -12.40 -6.38
C VAL A 99 11.01 -13.29 -7.44
N GLU A 100 11.96 -14.14 -7.05
CA GLU A 100 12.54 -15.14 -7.96
C GLU A 100 11.52 -16.19 -8.38
N LEU A 101 10.77 -16.77 -7.42
CA LEU A 101 9.69 -17.71 -7.71
C LEU A 101 8.66 -17.13 -8.68
N LEU A 102 8.34 -15.84 -8.50
CA LEU A 102 7.46 -15.09 -9.39
C LEU A 102 8.04 -14.92 -10.80
N ALA A 103 9.35 -14.70 -10.92
CA ALA A 103 10.06 -14.49 -12.19
C ALA A 103 10.24 -15.79 -12.99
N GLU A 104 10.46 -16.90 -12.29
CA GLU A 104 10.65 -18.25 -12.83
C GLU A 104 9.32 -18.92 -13.24
N SER A 105 8.19 -18.40 -12.79
CA SER A 105 6.87 -18.92 -13.16
C SER A 105 6.63 -18.90 -14.67
N ASN A 106 6.16 -20.04 -15.20
CA ASN A 106 5.81 -20.20 -16.62
C ASN A 106 4.49 -19.50 -16.99
N GLU A 107 3.60 -19.23 -16.03
CA GLU A 107 2.30 -18.59 -16.28
C GLU A 107 2.36 -17.06 -16.17
N ARG A 108 3.14 -16.43 -17.05
CA ARG A 108 3.38 -15.00 -16.95
C ARG A 108 2.13 -14.16 -17.23
N GLY A 109 1.63 -13.49 -16.21
CA GLY A 109 0.55 -12.53 -16.29
C GLY A 109 -0.81 -13.17 -16.56
N SER A 110 -0.93 -14.45 -16.21
CA SER A 110 -2.18 -15.20 -16.15
C SER A 110 -3.09 -14.60 -15.07
N PRO A 111 -4.43 -14.79 -15.14
CA PRO A 111 -5.33 -14.38 -14.07
C PRO A 111 -4.97 -14.96 -12.69
N GLU A 112 -4.36 -16.14 -12.66
CA GLU A 112 -3.89 -16.81 -11.45
C GLU A 112 -2.53 -16.30 -10.98
N ASN A 113 -1.69 -15.77 -11.87
CA ASN A 113 -0.40 -15.18 -11.54
C ASN A 113 -0.21 -13.77 -12.15
N PRO A 114 -1.02 -12.79 -11.73
CA PRO A 114 -1.00 -11.44 -12.28
C PRO A 114 0.27 -10.64 -11.91
N ALA A 115 0.85 -10.85 -10.72
CA ALA A 115 2.03 -10.12 -10.28
C ALA A 115 3.28 -10.44 -11.09
N SER A 116 3.32 -11.51 -11.87
CA SER A 116 4.51 -11.83 -12.65
C SER A 116 4.81 -10.78 -13.75
N LYS A 117 3.82 -9.98 -14.13
CA LYS A 117 4.01 -8.79 -14.99
C LYS A 117 4.67 -7.62 -14.26
N LEU A 118 4.63 -7.65 -12.94
CA LEU A 118 5.13 -6.62 -12.03
C LEU A 118 6.48 -7.00 -11.41
N VAL A 119 7.16 -8.06 -11.87
CA VAL A 119 8.47 -8.47 -11.35
C VAL A 119 9.47 -7.30 -11.25
N PRO A 120 9.65 -6.43 -12.25
CA PRO A 120 10.55 -5.28 -12.11
C PRO A 120 10.16 -4.34 -10.96
N PHE A 121 8.85 -4.15 -10.76
CA PHE A 121 8.31 -3.35 -9.66
C PHE A 121 8.52 -4.05 -8.31
N CYS A 122 8.22 -5.34 -8.21
CA CYS A 122 8.45 -6.12 -6.98
C CYS A 122 9.93 -6.13 -6.59
N ARG A 123 10.87 -6.25 -7.55
CA ARG A 123 12.31 -6.10 -7.28
C ARG A 123 12.62 -4.73 -6.69
N SER A 124 12.14 -3.65 -7.30
CA SER A 124 12.37 -2.30 -6.77
C SER A 124 11.84 -2.08 -5.36
N LEU A 125 10.75 -2.76 -4.97
CA LEU A 125 10.19 -2.66 -3.61
C LEU A 125 11.04 -3.39 -2.57
N VAL A 126 11.61 -4.54 -2.94
CA VAL A 126 12.44 -5.34 -2.05
C VAL A 126 13.83 -4.72 -1.91
N ASP A 127 14.35 -4.09 -2.97
CA ASP A 127 15.66 -3.46 -2.98
C ASP A 127 15.68 -2.05 -2.33
N SER A 128 14.52 -1.45 -2.08
CA SER A 128 14.42 -0.10 -1.50
C SER A 128 14.37 -0.14 0.02
N GLU A 129 15.35 0.49 0.67
CA GLU A 129 15.53 0.39 2.13
C GLU A 129 14.94 1.56 2.96
N MET A 130 14.28 2.57 2.38
CA MET A 130 13.91 3.76 3.17
C MET A 130 12.64 4.48 2.71
N GLN A 131 11.57 4.31 3.50
CA GLN A 131 10.53 5.34 3.63
C GLN A 131 11.03 6.45 4.57
N VAL A 132 11.20 7.67 4.04
CA VAL A 132 11.33 8.88 4.88
C VAL A 132 9.98 9.13 5.54
N PRO A 133 9.87 9.09 6.88
CA PRO A 133 8.58 9.28 7.56
C PRO A 133 7.99 10.64 7.20
N LEU A 134 6.73 10.66 6.78
CA LEU A 134 6.00 11.90 6.53
C LEU A 134 5.58 12.50 7.88
N ASP A 135 5.95 13.76 8.11
CA ASP A 135 5.59 14.48 9.34
C ASP A 135 4.08 14.77 9.37
N THR A 136 3.42 14.32 10.44
CA THR A 136 1.99 14.51 10.69
C THR A 136 1.71 15.24 12.01
N GLU A 137 2.73 15.79 12.69
CA GLU A 137 2.60 16.39 14.02
C GLU A 137 1.56 17.52 14.05
N ARG A 138 1.59 18.41 13.05
CA ARG A 138 0.65 19.54 12.94
C ARG A 138 -0.81 19.15 12.79
N SER A 139 -1.11 17.93 12.35
CA SER A 139 -2.50 17.45 12.20
C SER A 139 -3.10 16.89 13.49
N ARG A 140 -2.28 16.62 14.51
CA ARG A 140 -2.74 16.11 15.82
C ARG A 140 -3.12 17.20 16.82
N GLU A 141 -2.74 18.45 16.56
CA GLU A 141 -2.96 19.60 17.44
C GLU A 141 -4.26 20.38 17.13
N ALA A 142 -5.02 19.96 16.11
CA ALA A 142 -6.23 20.63 15.61
C ALA A 142 -7.53 19.92 16.03
#